data_AF-A0A9D2LW14-F1
#
_entry.id   AF-A0A9D2LW14-F1
#
_cell.length_a   1.000
_cell.length_b   1.000
_cell.length_c   1.000
_cell.angle_alpha   90.00
_cell.angle_beta   90.00
_cell.angle_gamma   90.00
#
_symmetry.space_group_name_H-M   'P 1'
#
loop_
_entity.id
_entity.type
_entity.pdbx_description
1 polymer ?
#
loop_
_entity_poly.entity_id
_entity_poly.type
_entity_poly.pdbx_seq_one_letter_code
_entity_poly.pdbx_strand_id
1 'polypeptide(L)'
;MPYDETKLVKLGHLKTLATKLNTDVTALKEQVEELVTTGGEPNVLEGVKVNGTALSIVEKMVDILIATGTADGTIAVNGKDVAVKGLATLQQTLNTLVGNDSGKSARTIANEELAAQLIPDSAQESLDTLQEIADWIQNHPDDASAMNAAITAIQGVLSGIGAEETYTTVIGAIDQKITAALATIQAGSTNGHLDVNGTDVTVYTHPAHTAKKAGLYKVTVDAEGHVSAAEAVTKTDITGLGIPAQDTTYTDVTAGGASGLMTGADKTKMDGIAVGATKVEASDTPGNIKINGSETPVVTIATDGEVTEMLNEVFGVVEAG
;
A
#
# COMPACT_ATOMS: atom_id res chain seq x y z
N MET A 1 46.07 143.33 98.55
CA MET A 1 46.45 142.33 97.53
C MET A 1 46.35 142.99 96.15
N PRO A 2 47.44 143.46 95.54
CA PRO A 2 47.39 143.89 94.16
C PRO A 2 47.49 142.65 93.26
N TYR A 3 46.55 142.53 92.32
CA TYR A 3 46.67 141.61 91.20
C TYR A 3 47.70 142.21 90.22
N ASP A 4 48.78 141.48 89.94
CA ASP A 4 49.80 141.83 88.93
C ASP A 4 49.29 141.50 87.50
N GLU A 5 49.64 142.34 86.53
CA GLU A 5 49.28 142.31 85.10
C GLU A 5 49.48 140.95 84.40
N THR A 6 50.46 140.14 84.82
CA THR A 6 50.69 138.79 84.28
C THR A 6 49.53 137.82 84.55
N LYS A 7 48.75 138.04 85.62
CA LYS A 7 47.53 137.29 85.89
C LYS A 7 46.38 137.70 84.95
N LEU A 8 46.32 138.97 84.53
CA LEU A 8 45.33 139.46 83.56
C LEU A 8 45.58 138.88 82.16
N VAL A 9 46.83 138.80 81.70
CA VAL A 9 47.17 138.22 80.38
C VAL A 9 46.83 136.73 80.32
N LYS A 10 47.11 135.97 81.38
CA LYS A 10 46.73 134.54 81.48
C LYS A 10 45.22 134.35 81.47
N LEU A 11 44.46 135.25 82.13
CA LEU A 11 43.00 135.25 82.08
C LEU A 11 42.46 135.52 80.67
N GLY A 12 43.10 136.42 79.91
CA GLY A 12 42.76 136.71 78.52
C GLY A 12 42.94 135.50 77.59
N HIS A 13 44.05 134.76 77.72
CA HIS A 13 44.29 133.54 76.94
C HIS A 13 43.31 132.41 77.30
N LEU A 14 42.97 132.25 78.58
CA LEU A 14 41.94 131.31 79.02
C LEU A 14 40.58 131.64 78.41
N LYS A 15 40.22 132.93 78.31
CA LYS A 15 38.98 133.37 77.67
C LYS A 15 38.97 133.05 76.16
N THR A 16 40.07 133.30 75.45
CA THR A 16 40.19 132.96 74.03
C THR A 16 40.10 131.45 73.80
N LEU A 17 40.78 130.65 74.61
CA LEU A 17 40.72 129.18 74.54
C LEU A 17 39.31 128.66 74.85
N ALA A 18 38.64 129.20 75.86
CA ALA A 18 37.25 128.84 76.19
C ALA A 18 36.28 129.20 75.05
N THR A 19 36.49 130.34 74.39
CA THR A 19 35.64 130.76 73.26
C THR A 19 35.85 129.84 72.05
N LYS A 20 37.10 129.49 71.73
CA LYS A 20 37.41 128.55 70.66
C LYS A 20 36.87 127.14 70.96
N LEU A 21 37.07 126.66 72.19
CA LEU A 21 36.54 125.38 72.64
C LEU A 21 35.00 125.35 72.54
N ASN A 22 34.32 126.42 72.95
CA ASN A 22 32.86 126.49 72.82
C ASN A 22 32.41 126.47 71.36
N THR A 23 33.17 127.11 70.46
CA THR A 23 32.91 127.11 69.01
C THR A 23 33.08 125.70 68.43
N ASP A 24 34.20 125.04 68.71
CA ASP A 24 34.51 123.69 68.22
C ASP A 24 33.52 122.66 68.78
N VAL A 25 33.14 122.77 70.06
CA VAL A 25 32.12 121.91 70.68
C VAL A 25 30.75 122.12 70.04
N THR A 26 30.40 123.36 69.70
CA THR A 26 29.12 123.65 69.02
C THR A 26 29.10 123.06 67.61
N ALA A 27 30.16 123.25 66.83
CA ALA A 27 30.26 122.68 65.48
C ALA A 27 30.28 121.14 65.49
N LEU A 28 31.00 120.52 66.43
CA LEU A 28 31.01 119.07 66.58
C LEU A 28 29.63 118.55 67.00
N LYS A 29 28.92 119.28 67.86
CA LYS A 29 27.54 118.93 68.25
C LYS A 29 26.61 118.98 67.04
N GLU A 30 26.71 120.00 66.20
CA GLU A 30 25.91 120.12 64.97
C GLU A 30 26.22 118.97 63.99
N GLN A 31 27.48 118.60 63.76
CA GLN A 31 27.84 117.44 62.92
C GLN A 31 27.38 116.10 63.50
N VAL A 32 27.42 115.95 64.83
CA VAL A 32 26.90 114.76 65.51
C VAL A 32 25.38 114.70 65.41
N GLU A 33 24.67 115.81 65.60
CA GLU A 33 23.23 115.89 65.38
C GLU A 33 22.89 115.56 63.92
N GLU A 34 23.63 116.09 62.94
CA GLU A 34 23.44 115.77 61.52
C GLU A 34 23.67 114.29 61.22
N LEU A 35 24.73 113.66 61.76
CA LEU A 35 24.96 112.21 61.64
C LEU A 35 23.88 111.38 62.33
N VAL A 36 23.28 111.87 63.41
CA VAL A 36 22.19 111.23 64.14
C VAL A 36 20.86 111.37 63.39
N THR A 37 20.52 112.55 62.87
CA THR A 37 19.28 112.78 62.11
C THR A 37 19.32 112.21 60.71
N THR A 38 20.46 112.28 60.03
CA THR A 38 20.66 111.62 58.73
C THR A 38 20.88 110.12 58.93
N GLY A 39 21.16 109.69 60.17
CA GLY A 39 21.49 108.33 60.54
C GLY A 39 22.55 107.80 59.60
N GLY A 40 23.78 108.32 59.66
CA GLY A 40 24.83 108.14 58.65
C GLY A 40 24.75 106.81 57.91
N GLU A 41 24.49 106.87 56.59
CA GLU A 41 24.09 105.75 55.71
C GLU A 41 24.51 104.35 56.22
N PRO A 42 23.67 103.68 57.02
CA PRO A 42 24.04 102.45 57.68
C PRO A 42 23.36 101.31 56.94
N ASN A 43 24.01 100.75 55.91
CA ASN A 43 23.64 99.48 55.27
C ASN A 43 22.12 99.27 55.07
N VAL A 44 21.40 100.30 54.60
CA VAL A 44 19.97 100.17 54.31
C VAL A 44 19.86 99.31 53.06
N LEU A 45 19.30 98.10 53.18
CA LEU A 45 18.92 97.32 52.02
C LEU A 45 17.78 98.07 51.32
N GLU A 46 18.02 98.58 50.12
CA GLU A 46 17.03 99.36 49.35
C GLU A 46 15.85 98.50 48.85
N GLY A 47 16.03 97.17 48.83
CA GLY A 47 14.95 96.24 48.54
C GLY A 47 15.42 94.79 48.48
N VAL A 48 14.53 93.87 48.83
CA VAL A 48 14.72 92.44 48.63
C VAL A 48 13.68 91.98 47.60
N LYS A 49 14.15 91.26 46.57
CA LYS A 49 13.27 90.63 45.59
C LYS A 49 13.47 89.12 45.62
N VAL A 50 12.37 88.37 45.65
CA VAL A 50 12.38 86.91 45.49
C VAL A 50 11.63 86.57 44.21
N ASN A 51 12.36 85.95 43.28
CA ASN A 51 11.85 85.59 41.95
C ASN A 51 11.12 86.74 41.22
N GLY A 52 11.67 87.96 41.32
CA GLY A 52 11.13 89.17 40.70
C GLY A 52 10.06 89.91 41.51
N THR A 53 9.53 89.32 42.59
CA THR A 53 8.54 89.96 43.46
C THR A 53 9.23 90.71 44.61
N ALA A 54 8.90 91.99 44.79
CA ALA A 54 9.46 92.82 45.86
C ALA A 54 8.84 92.47 47.23
N LEU A 55 9.67 92.45 48.27
CA LEU A 55 9.31 92.15 49.65
C LEU A 55 9.49 93.38 50.54
N SER A 56 8.59 93.54 51.52
CA SER A 56 8.64 94.63 52.50
C SER A 56 9.74 94.40 53.53
N ILE A 57 10.54 95.44 53.81
CA ILE A 57 11.55 95.44 54.87
C ILE A 57 10.95 96.15 56.08
N VAL A 58 10.78 95.44 57.20
CA VAL A 58 10.11 95.97 58.40
C VAL A 58 11.10 96.53 59.43
N GLU A 59 12.34 96.01 59.50
CA GLU A 59 13.41 96.47 60.40
C GLU A 59 14.80 96.40 59.71
N LYS A 60 15.87 96.84 60.40
CA LYS A 60 17.28 96.72 59.91
C LYS A 60 17.73 95.27 59.70
N MET A 61 16.99 94.30 60.23
CA MET A 61 17.11 92.88 59.90
C MET A 61 15.94 92.49 59.00
N VAL A 62 16.21 91.88 57.85
CA VAL A 62 15.17 91.27 57.02
C VAL A 62 14.91 89.88 57.55
N ASP A 63 13.75 89.67 58.17
CA ASP A 63 13.27 88.33 58.46
C ASP A 63 12.63 87.74 57.19
N ILE A 64 13.16 86.61 56.73
CA ILE A 64 12.63 85.87 55.58
C ILE A 64 12.01 84.60 56.12
N LEU A 65 10.72 84.67 56.40
CA LEU A 65 9.91 83.52 56.77
C LEU A 65 9.74 82.61 55.55
N ILE A 66 10.22 81.37 55.65
CA ILE A 66 10.03 80.33 54.65
C ILE A 66 9.06 79.28 55.20
N ALA A 67 7.98 79.01 54.46
CA ALA A 67 6.98 78.00 54.77
C ALA A 67 6.60 77.20 53.52
N THR A 68 5.75 76.18 53.68
CA THR A 68 5.11 75.49 52.55
C THR A 68 4.13 76.43 51.86
N GLY A 69 4.16 76.49 50.53
CA GLY A 69 3.19 77.30 49.80
C GLY A 69 1.80 76.68 49.79
N THR A 70 0.81 77.45 49.33
CA THR A 70 -0.60 77.00 49.31
C THR A 70 -0.94 76.08 48.14
N ALA A 71 -0.11 76.07 47.09
CA ALA A 71 -0.23 75.19 45.94
C ALA A 71 0.92 74.19 45.87
N ASP A 72 0.67 73.01 45.29
CA ASP A 72 1.70 72.01 45.02
C ASP A 72 2.81 72.61 44.15
N GLY A 73 4.06 72.33 44.51
CA GLY A 73 5.19 72.89 43.77
C GLY A 73 5.65 74.28 44.21
N THR A 74 5.12 74.82 45.31
CA THR A 74 5.43 76.18 45.78
C THR A 74 5.98 76.22 47.21
N ILE A 75 6.83 77.21 47.50
CA ILE A 75 7.22 77.61 48.86
C ILE A 75 6.66 78.99 49.15
N ALA A 76 6.24 79.27 50.38
CA ALA A 76 5.82 80.60 50.78
C ALA A 76 7.01 81.38 51.36
N VAL A 77 7.30 82.55 50.82
CA VAL A 77 8.30 83.50 51.34
C VAL A 77 7.59 84.75 51.84
N ASN A 78 7.64 85.00 53.15
CA ASN A 78 6.86 86.06 53.85
C ASN A 78 5.38 86.06 53.45
N GLY A 79 4.78 84.86 53.40
CA GLY A 79 3.36 84.68 53.08
C GLY A 79 3.01 84.81 51.59
N LYS A 80 3.99 84.88 50.69
CA LYS A 80 3.77 84.86 49.23
C LYS A 80 4.33 83.58 48.62
N ASP A 81 3.50 82.88 47.85
CA ASP A 81 3.93 81.67 47.14
C ASP A 81 4.92 81.99 46.02
N VAL A 82 6.00 81.21 46.00
CA VAL A 82 7.07 81.25 45.02
C VAL A 82 7.16 79.86 44.39
N ALA A 83 6.96 79.82 43.07
CA ALA A 83 6.98 78.57 42.31
C ALA A 83 8.39 77.96 42.20
N VAL A 84 8.48 76.65 42.49
CA VAL A 84 9.69 75.86 42.24
C VAL A 84 9.57 75.24 40.86
N LYS A 85 10.13 75.91 39.83
CA LYS A 85 9.94 75.53 38.42
C LYS A 85 10.23 74.06 38.10
N GLY A 86 11.19 73.42 38.76
CA GLY A 86 11.53 72.01 38.54
C GLY A 86 10.48 71.02 39.07
N LEU A 87 9.72 71.38 40.11
CA LEU A 87 8.75 70.50 40.74
C LEU A 87 7.47 70.36 39.91
N ALA A 88 7.05 71.43 39.22
CA ALA A 88 5.95 71.38 38.27
C ALA A 88 6.24 70.42 37.10
N THR A 89 7.47 70.41 36.58
CA THR A 89 7.90 69.48 35.52
C THR A 89 7.92 68.04 36.03
N LEU A 90 8.43 67.81 37.25
CA LEU A 90 8.46 66.48 37.85
C LEU A 90 7.04 65.90 38.03
N GLN A 91 6.09 66.73 38.46
CA GLN A 91 4.69 66.32 38.60
C GLN A 91 4.07 65.93 37.25
N GLN A 92 4.38 66.65 36.17
CA GLN A 92 3.94 66.29 34.82
C GLN A 92 4.51 64.95 34.37
N THR A 93 5.80 64.71 34.55
CA THR A 93 6.43 63.42 34.23
C THR A 93 5.80 62.29 35.03
N LEU A 94 5.49 62.52 36.30
CA LEU A 94 4.82 61.54 37.14
C LEU A 94 3.41 61.24 36.62
N ASN A 95 2.62 62.27 36.29
CA ASN A 95 1.28 62.10 35.72
C ASN A 95 1.30 61.31 34.40
N THR A 96 2.27 61.56 33.53
CA THR A 96 2.44 60.79 32.29
C THR A 96 2.78 59.32 32.58
N LEU A 97 3.61 59.06 33.60
CA LEU A 97 4.02 57.70 33.95
C LEU A 97 2.90 56.89 34.64
N VAL A 98 2.07 57.55 35.46
CA VAL A 98 0.98 56.87 36.18
C VAL A 98 -0.35 56.87 35.44
N GLY A 99 -0.57 57.79 34.50
CA GLY A 99 -1.83 57.91 33.77
C GLY A 99 -3.04 58.01 34.72
N ASN A 100 -3.99 57.09 34.55
CA ASN A 100 -5.20 56.99 35.37
C ASN A 100 -5.04 56.03 36.57
N ASP A 101 -3.90 55.36 36.73
CA ASP A 101 -3.63 54.32 37.72
C ASP A 101 -3.17 54.88 39.07
N SER A 102 -3.94 55.83 39.60
CA SER A 102 -3.66 56.47 40.89
C SER A 102 -3.45 55.43 42.00
N GLY A 103 -2.32 55.53 42.71
CA GLY A 103 -1.97 54.67 43.83
C GLY A 103 -1.19 53.39 43.47
N LYS A 104 -0.93 53.13 42.19
CA LYS A 104 -0.08 52.00 41.75
C LYS A 104 1.37 52.42 41.58
N SER A 105 2.27 51.44 41.69
CA SER A 105 3.68 51.63 41.31
C SER A 105 3.83 51.54 39.79
N ALA A 106 4.82 52.23 39.21
CA ALA A 106 5.12 52.12 37.78
C ALA A 106 5.41 50.68 37.31
N ARG A 107 5.96 49.82 38.19
CA ARG A 107 6.14 48.39 37.89
C ARG A 107 4.82 47.64 37.78
N THR A 108 3.86 47.96 38.65
CA THR A 108 2.53 47.35 38.63
C THR A 108 1.79 47.72 37.34
N ILE A 109 1.80 49.01 36.99
CA ILE A 109 1.17 49.53 35.77
C ILE A 109 1.76 48.86 34.54
N ALA A 110 3.09 48.83 34.42
CA ALA A 110 3.76 48.20 33.28
C ALA A 110 3.43 46.71 33.14
N ASN A 111 3.31 45.97 34.24
CA ASN A 111 2.97 44.55 34.20
C ASN A 111 1.50 44.32 33.80
N GLU A 112 0.57 45.16 34.27
CA GLU A 112 -0.84 45.09 33.90
C GLU A 112 -1.07 45.46 32.44
N GLU A 113 -0.45 46.54 31.96
CA GLU A 113 -0.48 46.95 30.54
C GLU A 113 0.17 45.89 29.63
N LEU A 114 1.29 45.29 30.05
CA LEU A 114 1.92 44.19 29.33
C LEU A 114 1.00 42.97 29.27
N ALA A 115 0.32 42.63 30.37
CA ALA A 115 -0.63 41.53 30.38
C ALA A 115 -1.81 41.79 29.42
N ALA A 116 -2.39 43.00 29.43
CA ALA A 116 -3.47 43.37 28.52
C ALA A 116 -3.04 43.38 27.04
N GLN A 117 -1.79 43.75 26.73
CA GLN A 117 -1.25 43.71 25.37
C GLN A 117 -0.94 42.28 24.88
N LEU A 118 -0.43 41.42 25.77
CA LEU A 118 -0.12 40.03 25.43
C LEU A 118 -1.37 39.14 25.41
N ILE A 119 -2.36 39.50 26.21
CA ILE A 119 -3.59 38.75 26.45
C ILE A 119 -4.75 39.73 26.18
N PRO A 120 -5.10 39.97 24.90
CA PRO A 120 -6.25 40.81 24.55
C PRO A 120 -7.55 40.28 25.15
N ASP A 121 -8.62 41.07 25.24
CA ASP A 121 -9.88 40.63 25.86
C ASP A 121 -10.50 39.38 25.20
N SER A 122 -10.21 39.14 23.91
CA SER A 122 -10.59 37.90 23.20
C SER A 122 -9.71 36.69 23.55
N ALA A 123 -8.68 36.87 24.37
CA ALA A 123 -7.73 35.83 24.71
C ALA A 123 -8.30 34.84 25.72
N GLN A 124 -9.39 35.13 26.44
CA GLN A 124 -10.12 34.07 27.14
C GLN A 124 -10.61 33.03 26.13
N GLU A 125 -11.21 33.46 25.01
CA GLU A 125 -11.59 32.57 23.92
C GLU A 125 -10.35 31.93 23.27
N SER A 126 -9.27 32.68 23.04
CA SER A 126 -8.03 32.10 22.50
C SER A 126 -7.38 31.07 23.45
N LEU A 127 -7.42 31.30 24.76
CA LEU A 127 -6.93 30.37 25.78
C LEU A 127 -7.82 29.13 25.84
N ASP A 128 -9.14 29.30 25.72
CA ASP A 128 -10.09 28.19 25.63
C ASP A 128 -9.82 27.37 24.35
N THR A 129 -9.56 28.00 23.20
CA THR A 129 -9.18 27.27 21.98
C THR A 129 -7.82 26.58 22.08
N LEU A 130 -6.84 27.19 22.76
CA LEU A 130 -5.54 26.57 22.98
C LEU A 130 -5.64 25.40 23.94
N GLN A 131 -6.51 25.50 24.96
CA GLN A 131 -6.86 24.41 25.87
C GLN A 131 -7.58 23.29 25.11
N GLU A 132 -8.55 23.62 24.25
CA GLU A 132 -9.25 22.64 23.40
C GLU A 132 -8.28 21.91 22.45
N ILE A 133 -7.34 22.63 21.83
CA ILE A 133 -6.29 22.03 20.99
C ILE A 133 -5.38 21.14 21.83
N ALA A 134 -4.98 21.58 23.04
CA ALA A 134 -4.13 20.80 23.93
C ALA A 134 -4.83 19.53 24.45
N ASP A 135 -6.11 19.62 24.78
CA ASP A 135 -6.94 18.50 25.21
C ASP A 135 -7.20 17.54 24.04
N TRP A 136 -7.40 18.06 22.84
CA TRP A 136 -7.54 17.24 21.64
C TRP A 136 -6.26 16.45 21.36
N ILE A 137 -5.08 17.08 21.40
CA ILE A 137 -3.79 16.40 21.20
C ILE A 137 -3.55 15.34 22.28
N GLN A 138 -3.90 15.62 23.54
CA GLN A 138 -3.73 14.66 24.64
C GLN A 138 -4.68 13.47 24.57
N ASN A 139 -5.91 13.68 24.09
CA ASN A 139 -6.90 12.60 23.92
C ASN A 139 -6.70 11.80 22.63
N HIS A 140 -5.92 12.30 21.67
CA HIS A 140 -5.65 11.67 20.37
C HIS A 140 -4.14 11.53 20.08
N PRO A 141 -3.33 10.96 21.00
CA PRO A 141 -1.88 10.91 20.85
C PRO A 141 -1.43 10.03 19.66
N ASP A 142 -2.25 9.04 19.32
CA ASP A 142 -1.92 8.03 18.31
C ASP A 142 -2.73 8.16 17.02
N ASP A 143 -3.69 9.09 16.94
CA ASP A 143 -4.60 9.20 15.78
C ASP A 143 -3.87 9.40 14.46
N ALA A 144 -2.84 10.25 14.45
CA ALA A 144 -2.00 10.45 13.27
C ALA A 144 -1.25 9.16 12.87
N SER A 145 -0.77 8.40 13.85
CA SER A 145 -0.11 7.11 13.63
C SER A 145 -1.09 6.05 13.13
N ALA A 146 -2.29 5.99 13.69
CA ALA A 146 -3.36 5.10 13.28
C ALA A 146 -3.82 5.41 11.84
N MET A 147 -3.97 6.68 11.50
CA MET A 147 -4.32 7.11 10.15
C MET A 147 -3.23 6.78 9.13
N ASN A 148 -1.96 6.99 9.48
CA ASN A 148 -0.83 6.57 8.63
C ASN A 148 -0.77 5.04 8.44
N ALA A 149 -1.05 4.27 9.49
CA ALA A 149 -1.15 2.82 9.40
C ALA A 149 -2.29 2.39 8.47
N ALA A 150 -3.46 3.02 8.58
CA ALA A 150 -4.60 2.77 7.70
C ALA A 150 -4.28 3.11 6.23
N ILE A 151 -3.64 4.26 5.97
CA ILE A 151 -3.19 4.64 4.62
C ILE A 151 -2.21 3.61 4.06
N THR A 152 -1.24 3.18 4.86
CA THR A 152 -0.27 2.15 4.45
C THR A 152 -0.97 0.83 4.12
N ALA A 153 -1.95 0.41 4.92
CA ALA A 153 -2.74 -0.78 4.66
C ALA A 153 -3.53 -0.68 3.34
N ILE A 154 -4.18 0.46 3.09
CA ILE A 154 -4.91 0.73 1.84
C ILE A 154 -3.95 0.71 0.63
N GLN A 155 -2.78 1.31 0.75
CA GLN A 155 -1.75 1.28 -0.30
C GLN A 155 -1.29 -0.15 -0.60
N GLY A 156 -1.09 -0.98 0.42
CA GLY A 156 -0.76 -2.41 0.24
C GLY A 156 -1.84 -3.17 -0.53
N VAL A 157 -3.11 -2.94 -0.20
CA VAL A 157 -4.26 -3.51 -0.95
C VAL A 157 -4.24 -3.04 -2.40
N LEU A 158 -4.08 -1.74 -2.65
CA LEU A 158 -4.03 -1.16 -3.99
C LEU A 158 -2.86 -1.69 -4.83
N SER A 159 -1.67 -1.85 -4.24
CA SER A 159 -0.53 -2.49 -4.92
C SER A 159 -0.84 -3.93 -5.36
N GLY A 160 -1.65 -4.66 -4.59
CA GLY A 160 -2.12 -6.00 -4.95
C GLY A 160 -3.16 -6.02 -6.08
N ILE A 161 -3.80 -4.89 -6.37
CA ILE A 161 -4.82 -4.77 -7.44
C ILE A 161 -4.16 -4.32 -8.76
N GLY A 162 -3.03 -3.63 -8.69
CA GLY A 162 -2.35 -3.04 -9.85
C GLY A 162 -2.77 -1.59 -10.06
N ALA A 163 -1.84 -0.74 -10.49
CA ALA A 163 -2.05 0.70 -10.68
C ALA A 163 -2.36 1.10 -12.13
N GLU A 164 -2.29 0.13 -13.05
CA GLU A 164 -2.48 0.29 -14.50
C GLU A 164 -3.70 -0.54 -14.93
N GLU A 165 -4.24 -0.30 -16.12
CA GLU A 165 -5.34 -1.11 -16.71
C GLU A 165 -4.98 -2.62 -16.84
N THR A 166 -3.71 -2.98 -16.66
CA THR A 166 -3.22 -4.35 -16.61
C THR A 166 -3.22 -4.87 -15.17
N TYR A 167 -4.35 -5.47 -14.75
CA TYR A 167 -4.57 -6.08 -13.43
C TYR A 167 -3.81 -7.40 -13.19
N THR A 168 -2.50 -7.46 -13.46
CA THR A 168 -1.69 -8.69 -13.50
C THR A 168 -1.74 -9.52 -12.22
N THR A 169 -1.67 -8.89 -11.05
CA THR A 169 -1.75 -9.58 -9.74
C THR A 169 -3.14 -10.15 -9.48
N VAL A 170 -4.20 -9.42 -9.84
CA VAL A 170 -5.59 -9.88 -9.72
C VAL A 170 -5.84 -11.05 -10.65
N ILE A 171 -5.39 -10.96 -11.91
CA ILE A 171 -5.46 -12.03 -12.89
C ILE A 171 -4.73 -13.26 -12.36
N GLY A 172 -3.51 -13.12 -11.81
CA GLY A 172 -2.79 -14.23 -11.21
C GLY A 172 -3.51 -14.89 -10.02
N ALA A 173 -4.17 -14.10 -9.17
CA ALA A 173 -4.97 -14.62 -8.06
C ALA A 173 -6.24 -15.35 -8.55
N ILE A 174 -6.88 -14.83 -9.60
CA ILE A 174 -8.04 -15.46 -10.26
C ILE A 174 -7.60 -16.76 -10.93
N ASP A 175 -6.50 -16.76 -11.67
CA ASP A 175 -5.96 -17.93 -12.35
C ASP A 175 -5.61 -19.03 -11.35
N GLN A 176 -5.02 -18.70 -10.20
CA GLN A 176 -4.80 -19.67 -9.12
C GLN A 176 -6.10 -20.26 -8.58
N LYS A 177 -7.15 -19.44 -8.37
CA LYS A 177 -8.45 -19.93 -7.92
C LYS A 177 -9.15 -20.80 -8.97
N ILE A 178 -9.08 -20.42 -10.25
CA ILE A 178 -9.62 -21.21 -11.37
C ILE A 178 -8.86 -22.52 -11.49
N THR A 179 -7.53 -22.49 -11.42
CA THR A 179 -6.68 -23.68 -11.45
C THR A 179 -7.03 -24.61 -10.28
N ALA A 180 -7.17 -24.08 -9.07
CA ALA A 180 -7.58 -24.85 -7.91
C ALA A 180 -8.98 -25.46 -8.07
N ALA A 181 -9.94 -24.71 -8.62
CA ALA A 181 -11.29 -25.19 -8.88
C ALA A 181 -11.32 -26.27 -9.98
N LEU A 182 -10.57 -26.12 -11.06
CA LEU A 182 -10.47 -27.13 -12.11
C LEU A 182 -9.81 -28.42 -11.60
N ALA A 183 -8.86 -28.31 -10.68
CA ALA A 183 -8.23 -29.47 -10.06
C ALA A 183 -9.18 -30.30 -9.18
N THR A 184 -10.32 -29.74 -8.76
CA THR A 184 -11.35 -30.52 -8.03
C THR A 184 -12.30 -31.27 -8.96
N ILE A 185 -12.23 -31.02 -10.27
CA ILE A 185 -12.99 -31.77 -11.29
C ILE A 185 -12.21 -33.01 -11.66
N GLN A 186 -12.76 -34.18 -11.33
CA GLN A 186 -12.14 -35.48 -11.56
C GLN A 186 -13.07 -36.38 -12.38
N ALA A 187 -12.54 -37.49 -12.91
CA ALA A 187 -13.36 -38.50 -13.55
C ALA A 187 -14.30 -39.15 -12.51
N GLY A 188 -15.58 -39.27 -12.84
CA GLY A 188 -16.55 -39.97 -12.00
C GLY A 188 -16.30 -41.48 -11.96
N SER A 189 -16.93 -42.16 -11.00
CA SER A 189 -16.83 -43.63 -10.87
C SER A 189 -17.57 -44.39 -11.97
N THR A 190 -18.46 -43.71 -12.70
CA THR A 190 -19.28 -44.26 -13.78
C THR A 190 -18.98 -43.55 -15.11
N ASN A 191 -19.08 -44.28 -16.22
CA ASN A 191 -18.86 -43.71 -17.54
C ASN A 191 -19.91 -42.63 -17.84
N GLY A 192 -19.45 -41.47 -18.32
CA GLY A 192 -20.31 -40.31 -18.60
C GLY A 192 -20.52 -39.36 -17.42
N HIS A 193 -19.85 -39.58 -16.28
CA HIS A 193 -19.93 -38.72 -15.10
C HIS A 193 -18.59 -38.06 -14.76
N LEU A 194 -18.66 -36.90 -14.11
CA LEU A 194 -17.53 -36.21 -13.49
C LEU A 194 -17.79 -36.07 -11.99
N ASP A 195 -16.75 -36.19 -11.17
CA ASP A 195 -16.80 -35.77 -9.77
C ASP A 195 -16.41 -34.29 -9.69
N VAL A 196 -17.36 -33.44 -9.29
CA VAL A 196 -17.14 -32.02 -9.07
C VAL A 196 -17.22 -31.74 -7.58
N ASN A 197 -16.05 -31.61 -6.95
CA ASN A 197 -15.94 -31.31 -5.52
C ASN A 197 -16.69 -32.31 -4.61
N GLY A 198 -16.55 -33.60 -4.89
CA GLY A 198 -17.22 -34.70 -4.17
C GLY A 198 -18.67 -34.92 -4.57
N THR A 199 -19.18 -34.21 -5.58
CA THR A 199 -20.53 -34.37 -6.11
C THR A 199 -20.47 -35.05 -7.46
N ASP A 200 -21.18 -36.16 -7.62
CA ASP A 200 -21.32 -36.84 -8.90
C ASP A 200 -22.21 -36.02 -9.85
N VAL A 201 -21.65 -35.63 -10.99
CA VAL A 201 -22.31 -34.82 -12.03
C VAL A 201 -22.38 -35.63 -13.32
N THR A 202 -23.60 -35.88 -13.79
CA THR A 202 -23.83 -36.55 -15.08
C THR A 202 -23.57 -35.57 -16.23
N VAL A 203 -22.61 -35.89 -17.08
CA VAL A 203 -22.27 -35.11 -18.29
C VAL A 203 -22.82 -35.79 -19.55
N TYR A 204 -22.86 -37.12 -19.53
CA TYR A 204 -23.38 -37.94 -20.60
C TYR A 204 -24.10 -39.16 -20.02
N THR A 205 -25.28 -39.44 -20.53
CA THR A 205 -26.04 -40.65 -20.18
C THR A 205 -26.08 -41.55 -21.41
N HIS A 206 -25.57 -42.78 -21.28
CA HIS A 206 -25.69 -43.77 -22.34
C HIS A 206 -27.17 -44.10 -22.59
N PRO A 207 -27.60 -44.22 -23.86
CA PRO A 207 -28.93 -44.71 -24.19
C PRO A 207 -29.21 -46.04 -23.49
N ALA A 208 -30.30 -46.09 -22.73
CA ALA A 208 -30.71 -47.31 -22.06
C ALA A 208 -31.44 -48.23 -23.06
N HIS A 209 -30.94 -49.46 -23.22
CA HIS A 209 -31.58 -50.51 -24.02
C HIS A 209 -31.97 -51.70 -23.14
N THR A 210 -32.99 -52.46 -23.57
CA THR A 210 -33.38 -53.69 -22.88
C THR A 210 -32.30 -54.75 -22.99
N ALA A 211 -31.72 -55.16 -21.85
CA ALA A 211 -30.74 -56.24 -21.81
C ALA A 211 -31.32 -57.56 -22.35
N LYS A 212 -30.52 -58.30 -23.12
CA LYS A 212 -30.87 -59.60 -23.69
C LYS A 212 -29.96 -60.69 -23.12
N LYS A 213 -30.47 -61.91 -23.00
CA LYS A 213 -29.65 -63.08 -22.64
C LYS A 213 -28.69 -63.44 -23.78
N ALA A 214 -27.61 -64.16 -23.50
CA ALA A 214 -26.71 -64.67 -24.54
C ALA A 214 -27.49 -65.47 -25.60
N GLY A 215 -27.20 -65.20 -26.87
CA GLY A 215 -27.90 -65.79 -28.02
C GLY A 215 -27.46 -65.15 -29.33
N LEU A 216 -27.98 -65.65 -30.45
CA LEU A 216 -27.74 -65.07 -31.77
C LEU A 216 -28.86 -64.06 -32.10
N TYR A 217 -28.47 -62.82 -32.34
CA TYR A 217 -29.40 -61.71 -32.60
C TYR A 217 -29.08 -61.04 -33.94
N LYS A 218 -30.15 -60.59 -34.61
CA LYS A 218 -30.06 -59.56 -35.65
C LYS A 218 -30.22 -58.21 -34.98
N VAL A 219 -29.36 -57.26 -35.35
CA VAL A 219 -29.33 -55.93 -34.77
C VAL A 219 -29.66 -54.89 -35.83
N THR A 220 -30.33 -53.83 -35.40
CA THR A 220 -30.41 -52.58 -36.16
C THR A 220 -29.47 -51.58 -35.51
N VAL A 221 -28.82 -50.77 -36.33
CA VAL A 221 -28.02 -49.62 -35.87
C VAL A 221 -28.71 -48.33 -36.24
N ASP A 222 -28.62 -47.32 -35.38
CA ASP A 222 -29.07 -45.97 -35.72
C ASP A 222 -28.04 -45.22 -36.58
N ALA A 223 -28.34 -43.95 -36.89
CA ALA A 223 -27.47 -43.09 -37.69
C ALA A 223 -26.13 -42.75 -37.00
N GLU A 224 -26.06 -42.91 -35.67
CA GLU A 224 -24.86 -42.66 -34.86
C GLU A 224 -24.04 -43.94 -34.63
N GLY A 225 -24.57 -45.10 -35.05
CA GLY A 225 -23.92 -46.41 -34.95
C GLY A 225 -24.24 -47.19 -33.68
N HIS A 226 -25.16 -46.73 -32.84
CA HIS A 226 -25.59 -47.49 -31.66
C HIS A 226 -26.56 -48.59 -32.05
N VAL A 227 -26.56 -49.71 -31.31
CA VAL A 227 -27.55 -50.77 -31.48
C VAL A 227 -28.91 -50.26 -31.00
N SER A 228 -29.84 -50.01 -31.92
CA SER A 228 -31.17 -49.44 -31.64
C SER A 228 -32.24 -50.50 -31.37
N ALA A 229 -32.08 -51.70 -31.94
CA ALA A 229 -32.92 -52.86 -31.65
C ALA A 229 -32.14 -54.16 -31.80
N ALA A 230 -32.58 -55.17 -31.06
CA ALA A 230 -32.04 -56.53 -31.13
C ALA A 230 -33.17 -57.56 -31.07
N GLU A 231 -33.28 -58.36 -32.12
CA GLU A 231 -34.26 -59.44 -32.26
C GLU A 231 -33.54 -60.78 -32.38
N ALA A 232 -34.11 -61.84 -31.81
CA ALA A 232 -33.52 -63.18 -31.94
C ALA A 232 -33.55 -63.61 -33.40
N VAL A 233 -32.46 -64.22 -33.87
CA VAL A 233 -32.40 -64.80 -35.22
C VAL A 233 -33.33 -66.00 -35.28
N THR A 234 -34.17 -66.05 -36.31
CA THR A 234 -35.09 -67.15 -36.59
C THR A 234 -34.58 -68.02 -37.72
N LYS A 235 -35.20 -69.18 -37.92
CA LYS A 235 -34.90 -70.05 -39.06
C LYS A 235 -35.11 -69.34 -40.41
N THR A 236 -36.14 -68.49 -40.50
CA THR A 236 -36.43 -67.70 -41.70
C THR A 236 -35.28 -66.76 -42.04
N ASP A 237 -34.70 -66.09 -41.05
CA ASP A 237 -33.57 -65.18 -41.23
C ASP A 237 -32.35 -65.92 -41.83
N ILE A 238 -32.04 -67.11 -41.29
CA ILE A 238 -30.94 -67.96 -41.79
C ILE A 238 -31.19 -68.42 -43.22
N THR A 239 -32.41 -68.89 -43.52
CA THR A 239 -32.76 -69.32 -44.88
C THR A 239 -32.80 -68.17 -45.88
N GLY A 240 -33.10 -66.96 -45.42
CA GLY A 240 -33.04 -65.73 -46.22
C GLY A 240 -31.62 -65.37 -46.68
N LEU A 241 -30.58 -65.84 -45.97
CA LEU A 241 -29.19 -65.73 -46.39
C LEU A 241 -28.77 -66.78 -47.43
N GLY A 242 -29.70 -67.63 -47.89
CA GLY A 242 -29.46 -68.70 -48.86
C GLY A 242 -28.92 -70.00 -48.24
N ILE A 243 -28.87 -70.08 -46.91
CA ILE A 243 -28.49 -71.32 -46.21
C ILE A 243 -29.69 -72.27 -46.22
N PRO A 244 -29.54 -73.55 -46.64
CA PRO A 244 -30.64 -74.50 -46.66
C PRO A 244 -31.34 -74.66 -45.30
N ALA A 245 -32.68 -74.78 -45.33
CA ALA A 245 -33.51 -74.94 -44.13
C ALA A 245 -33.33 -76.32 -43.48
N GLN A 246 -32.84 -77.29 -44.23
CA GLN A 246 -32.53 -78.63 -43.76
C GLN A 246 -31.07 -78.94 -44.09
N ASP A 247 -30.52 -79.95 -43.43
CA ASP A 247 -29.16 -80.41 -43.71
C ASP A 247 -29.02 -80.79 -45.19
N THR A 248 -27.88 -80.43 -45.78
CA THR A 248 -27.53 -80.87 -47.13
C THR A 248 -27.21 -82.36 -47.08
N THR A 249 -28.16 -83.18 -47.50
CA THR A 249 -27.96 -84.62 -47.67
C THR A 249 -27.57 -84.91 -49.11
N TYR A 250 -26.50 -85.70 -49.28
CA TYR A 250 -26.13 -86.26 -50.57
C TYR A 250 -26.64 -87.69 -50.63
N THR A 251 -27.39 -88.02 -51.68
CA THR A 251 -27.83 -89.39 -51.91
C THR A 251 -26.66 -90.27 -52.33
N ASP A 252 -26.76 -91.57 -52.06
CA ASP A 252 -25.79 -92.56 -52.56
C ASP A 252 -25.66 -92.46 -54.09
N VAL A 253 -24.42 -92.55 -54.57
CA VAL A 253 -24.14 -92.53 -56.01
C VAL A 253 -24.44 -93.90 -56.60
N THR A 254 -25.29 -93.90 -57.62
CA THR A 254 -25.58 -95.08 -58.44
C THR A 254 -24.74 -95.07 -59.72
N ALA A 255 -24.25 -96.23 -60.15
CA ALA A 255 -23.49 -96.35 -61.40
C ALA A 255 -24.33 -95.88 -62.60
N GLY A 256 -23.80 -94.94 -63.38
CA GLY A 256 -24.47 -94.34 -64.54
C GLY A 256 -25.59 -93.35 -64.19
N GLY A 257 -25.87 -93.12 -62.90
CA GLY A 257 -26.89 -92.17 -62.42
C GLY A 257 -26.39 -90.73 -62.28
N ALA A 258 -27.21 -89.89 -61.64
CA ALA A 258 -26.87 -88.51 -61.32
C ALA A 258 -25.65 -88.43 -60.37
N SER A 259 -24.86 -87.36 -60.51
CA SER A 259 -23.71 -87.11 -59.64
C SER A 259 -24.14 -86.81 -58.20
N GLY A 260 -23.49 -87.48 -57.24
CA GLY A 260 -23.53 -87.13 -55.82
C GLY A 260 -22.19 -86.50 -55.41
N LEU A 261 -21.55 -87.06 -54.37
CA LEU A 261 -20.18 -86.68 -53.98
C LEU A 261 -19.10 -87.10 -55.01
N MET A 262 -19.47 -87.97 -55.94
CA MET A 262 -18.70 -88.33 -57.13
C MET A 262 -19.67 -88.57 -58.31
N THR A 263 -19.17 -88.63 -59.54
CA THR A 263 -20.04 -88.82 -60.71
C THR A 263 -20.52 -90.27 -60.82
N GLY A 264 -21.71 -90.48 -61.38
CA GLY A 264 -22.19 -91.85 -61.69
C GLY A 264 -21.27 -92.59 -62.66
N ALA A 265 -20.55 -91.86 -63.53
CA ALA A 265 -19.54 -92.42 -64.43
C ALA A 265 -18.34 -92.96 -63.66
N ASP A 266 -17.84 -92.24 -62.67
CA ASP A 266 -16.72 -92.70 -61.84
C ASP A 266 -17.13 -93.91 -60.98
N LYS A 267 -18.35 -93.93 -60.44
CA LYS A 267 -18.89 -95.13 -59.78
C LYS A 267 -18.97 -96.34 -60.72
N THR A 268 -19.38 -96.12 -61.97
CA THR A 268 -19.42 -97.20 -62.99
C THR A 268 -18.02 -97.76 -63.25
N LYS A 269 -17.02 -96.88 -63.39
CA LYS A 269 -15.62 -97.31 -63.53
C LYS A 269 -15.16 -98.11 -62.32
N MET A 270 -15.47 -97.65 -61.11
CA MET A 270 -15.14 -98.34 -59.86
C MET A 270 -15.83 -99.69 -59.74
N ASP A 271 -17.10 -99.81 -60.11
CA ASP A 271 -17.86 -101.08 -60.10
C ASP A 271 -17.35 -102.08 -61.16
N GLY A 272 -16.77 -101.57 -62.25
CA GLY A 272 -16.11 -102.38 -63.27
C GLY A 272 -14.75 -102.94 -62.83
N ILE A 273 -14.20 -102.52 -61.68
CA ILE A 273 -12.96 -103.07 -61.14
C ILE A 273 -13.28 -104.40 -60.46
N ALA A 274 -12.80 -105.50 -61.04
CA ALA A 274 -12.93 -106.82 -60.44
C ALA A 274 -12.29 -106.86 -59.04
N VAL A 275 -12.89 -107.63 -58.11
CA VAL A 275 -12.32 -107.83 -56.78
C VAL A 275 -10.92 -108.41 -56.90
N GLY A 276 -9.93 -107.76 -56.28
CA GLY A 276 -8.53 -108.17 -56.35
C GLY A 276 -7.84 -107.89 -57.68
N ALA A 277 -8.37 -106.96 -58.50
CA ALA A 277 -7.74 -106.58 -59.76
C ALA A 277 -6.26 -106.23 -59.59
N THR A 278 -5.42 -106.87 -60.41
CA THR A 278 -3.98 -106.71 -60.40
C THR A 278 -3.57 -105.69 -61.44
N LYS A 279 -2.67 -104.76 -61.08
CA LYS A 279 -2.14 -103.80 -62.05
C LYS A 279 -1.18 -104.54 -62.99
N VAL A 280 -1.51 -104.62 -64.27
CA VAL A 280 -0.65 -105.20 -65.31
C VAL A 280 -0.17 -104.10 -66.23
N GLU A 281 1.14 -104.02 -66.41
CA GLU A 281 1.80 -103.00 -67.22
C GLU A 281 2.84 -103.65 -68.15
N ALA A 282 3.22 -102.94 -69.22
CA ALA A 282 4.28 -103.39 -70.10
C ALA A 282 5.62 -103.50 -69.35
N SER A 283 6.39 -104.56 -69.64
CA SER A 283 7.77 -104.72 -69.19
C SER A 283 8.75 -104.20 -70.24
N ASP A 284 9.89 -103.68 -69.78
CA ASP A 284 11.03 -103.33 -70.63
C ASP A 284 11.94 -104.56 -70.89
N THR A 285 11.71 -105.68 -70.19
CA THR A 285 12.41 -106.96 -70.39
C THR A 285 11.66 -107.80 -71.43
N PRO A 286 12.30 -108.18 -72.55
CA PRO A 286 11.68 -109.01 -73.57
C PRO A 286 11.13 -110.32 -72.98
N GLY A 287 9.86 -110.63 -73.30
CA GLY A 287 9.19 -111.84 -72.83
C GLY A 287 8.48 -111.72 -71.47
N ASN A 288 8.57 -110.56 -70.80
CA ASN A 288 7.93 -110.33 -69.50
C ASN A 288 6.75 -109.34 -69.58
N ILE A 289 5.97 -109.30 -68.50
CA ILE A 289 5.04 -108.21 -68.15
C ILE A 289 5.27 -107.79 -66.69
N LYS A 290 4.87 -106.57 -66.31
CA LYS A 290 4.91 -106.13 -64.90
C LYS A 290 3.57 -106.40 -64.24
N ILE A 291 3.57 -107.22 -63.19
CA ILE A 291 2.40 -107.52 -62.35
C ILE A 291 2.63 -106.85 -60.99
N ASN A 292 1.82 -105.83 -60.65
CA ASN A 292 2.02 -104.96 -59.48
C ASN A 292 3.44 -104.40 -59.38
N GLY A 293 4.03 -104.05 -60.53
CA GLY A 293 5.40 -103.52 -60.63
C GLY A 293 6.51 -104.57 -60.60
N SER A 294 6.20 -105.87 -60.45
CA SER A 294 7.18 -106.97 -60.47
C SER A 294 7.29 -107.63 -61.85
N GLU A 295 8.52 -107.85 -62.31
CA GLU A 295 8.82 -108.53 -63.58
C GLU A 295 8.37 -109.99 -63.54
N THR A 296 7.40 -110.34 -64.37
CA THR A 296 6.87 -111.70 -64.49
C THR A 296 7.11 -112.22 -65.91
N PRO A 297 7.96 -113.24 -66.10
CA PRO A 297 8.16 -113.85 -67.41
C PRO A 297 6.90 -114.58 -67.85
N VAL A 298 6.41 -114.26 -69.05
CA VAL A 298 5.23 -114.89 -69.66
C VAL A 298 5.57 -115.72 -70.88
N VAL A 299 6.70 -115.42 -71.52
CA VAL A 299 7.27 -116.22 -72.60
C VAL A 299 8.78 -116.20 -72.51
N THR A 300 9.40 -117.36 -72.71
CA THR A 300 10.84 -117.43 -72.88
C THR A 300 11.15 -117.13 -74.34
N ILE A 301 11.85 -116.03 -74.56
CA ILE A 301 12.41 -115.68 -75.87
C ILE A 301 13.86 -116.14 -75.83
N ALA A 302 14.27 -116.87 -76.87
CA ALA A 302 15.66 -117.29 -77.01
C ALA A 302 16.56 -116.05 -76.94
N THR A 303 17.58 -116.12 -76.09
CA THR A 303 18.59 -115.06 -76.02
C THR A 303 19.34 -114.99 -77.34
N ASP A 304 19.91 -113.83 -77.65
CA ASP A 304 20.74 -113.69 -78.86
C ASP A 304 21.87 -114.73 -78.90
N GLY A 305 22.36 -115.17 -77.74
CA GLY A 305 23.34 -116.26 -77.60
C GLY A 305 22.78 -117.63 -77.99
N GLU A 306 21.62 -118.02 -77.46
CA GLU A 306 20.95 -119.28 -77.82
C GLU A 306 20.58 -119.32 -79.31
N VAL A 307 20.08 -118.20 -79.85
CA VAL A 307 19.81 -118.09 -81.29
C VAL A 307 21.10 -118.24 -82.10
N THR A 308 22.20 -117.63 -81.66
CA THR A 308 23.50 -117.75 -82.32
C THR A 308 24.01 -119.19 -82.32
N GLU A 309 23.89 -119.91 -81.20
CA GLU A 309 24.29 -121.33 -81.09
C GLU A 309 23.43 -122.23 -81.98
N MET A 310 22.10 -122.04 -81.99
CA MET A 310 21.20 -122.78 -82.88
C MET A 310 21.53 -122.55 -84.36
N LEU A 311 21.84 -121.31 -84.74
CA LEU A 311 22.26 -120.99 -86.10
C LEU A 311 23.60 -121.66 -86.45
N ASN A 312 24.55 -121.67 -85.53
CA ASN A 312 25.84 -122.33 -85.72
C ASN A 312 25.70 -123.87 -85.82
N GLU A 313 24.76 -124.49 -85.11
CA GLU A 313 24.47 -125.93 -85.21
C GLU A 313 23.88 -126.29 -86.58
N VAL A 314 22.93 -125.50 -87.09
CA VAL A 314 22.23 -125.77 -88.35
C VAL A 314 23.08 -125.44 -89.58
N PHE A 315 23.84 -124.34 -89.53
CA PHE A 315 24.58 -123.82 -90.68
C PHE A 315 26.10 -124.05 -90.59
N GLY A 316 26.60 -124.61 -89.49
CA GLY A 316 28.02 -124.79 -89.21
C GLY A 316 28.67 -123.52 -88.64
N VAL A 317 29.73 -123.70 -87.84
CA VAL A 317 30.57 -122.56 -87.44
C VAL A 317 31.22 -122.01 -88.70
N VAL A 318 30.90 -120.78 -89.06
CA VAL A 318 31.71 -120.04 -90.03
C VAL A 318 33.06 -119.79 -89.35
N GLU A 319 34.03 -120.68 -89.51
CA GLU A 319 35.41 -120.32 -89.24
C GLU A 319 35.75 -119.23 -90.25
N ALA A 320 35.91 -118.01 -89.73
CA ALA A 320 36.31 -116.86 -90.52
C ALA A 320 37.68 -117.13 -91.14
N GLY A 321 37.68 -117.40 -92.45
CA GLY A 321 38.83 -117.15 -93.32
C GLY A 321 38.95 -115.67 -93.65
#